data_AF-A0A961L676-F1
#
_entry.id   AF-A0A961L676-F1
#
_cell.length_a   1.000
_cell.length_b   1.000
_cell.length_c   1.000
_cell.angle_alpha   90.00
_cell.angle_beta   90.00
_cell.angle_gamma   90.00
#
_symmetry.space_group_name_H-M   'P 1'
#
loop_
_entity.id
_entity.type
_entity.pdbx_description
1 polymer ?
#
loop_
_entity_poly.entity_id
_entity_poly.type
_entity_poly.pdbx_seq_one_letter_code
_entity_poly.pdbx_strand_id
1 'polypeptide(L)'
;MAARSKAKRRAPLIESDTEEALRRRGTELLGLILLALAALATAMFWTYSPDDPSLFSATDAAPQNALGLVGASIADPMHRALGWAAYGIPVALAAWGLRLVLHAGETRAVSRAIAVPVALLAAAAFAATHVPLSGWQFDYGLGGMLGDAAVSGLVSLMPLDLSLALLVTSLALALAFALSAGYALGVTWAELRGFLAFVCGGSVLLYSGLHGLTGRAVSTASEGARAAHRSAQEMRARRAETAEKPLPKPGALRAEGIPRFDPAALRPSEDSVMAKITAAVRARAEADAAPRPPALRPIPPLTAAHAETAVLECEEVAEPDAAPEPDREIPAQPRVR
;
A
#
# COMPACT_ATOMS: atom_id res chain seq x y z
N MET A 1 -39.97 -37.10 64.68
CA MET A 1 -38.75 -36.70 65.39
C MET A 1 -37.69 -36.33 64.35
N ALA A 2 -37.14 -35.10 64.46
CA ALA A 2 -35.95 -34.55 63.80
C ALA A 2 -35.94 -34.32 62.27
N ALA A 3 -36.22 -33.05 61.89
CA ALA A 3 -35.80 -32.47 60.62
C ALA A 3 -34.27 -32.26 60.62
N ARG A 4 -33.59 -32.83 59.63
CA ARG A 4 -32.12 -32.71 59.46
C ARG A 4 -31.83 -31.37 58.77
N SER A 5 -31.25 -30.42 59.49
CA SER A 5 -30.88 -29.10 58.96
C SER A 5 -29.81 -29.23 57.87
N LYS A 6 -30.12 -28.71 56.67
CA LYS A 6 -29.20 -28.60 55.54
C LYS A 6 -28.16 -27.52 55.87
N ALA A 7 -26.98 -27.93 56.33
CA ALA A 7 -25.88 -27.01 56.62
C ALA A 7 -25.46 -26.29 55.32
N LYS A 8 -25.78 -24.99 55.23
CA LYS A 8 -25.34 -24.09 54.18
C LYS A 8 -23.83 -23.88 54.33
N ARG A 9 -23.02 -24.67 53.61
CA ARG A 9 -21.56 -24.45 53.49
C ARG A 9 -21.35 -23.00 53.04
N ARG A 10 -20.80 -22.17 53.92
CA ARG A 10 -20.30 -20.85 53.56
C ARG A 10 -19.00 -21.09 52.79
N ALA A 11 -19.02 -20.84 51.48
CA ALA A 11 -17.81 -20.86 50.67
C ALA A 11 -16.89 -19.72 51.17
N PRO A 12 -15.57 -19.96 51.31
CA PRO A 12 -14.64 -18.92 51.71
C PRO A 12 -14.49 -17.90 50.56
N LEU A 13 -15.05 -16.70 50.75
CA LEU A 13 -15.09 -15.62 49.74
C LEU A 13 -13.69 -15.08 49.36
N ILE A 14 -12.70 -15.21 50.25
CA ILE A 14 -11.36 -14.65 50.05
C ILE A 14 -10.54 -15.53 49.09
N GLU A 15 -10.69 -16.86 49.13
CA GLU A 15 -9.94 -17.77 48.26
C GLU A 15 -10.34 -17.58 46.78
N SER A 16 -11.64 -17.39 46.51
CA SER A 16 -12.14 -17.17 45.15
C SER A 16 -11.63 -15.85 44.54
N ASP A 17 -11.56 -14.78 45.34
CA ASP A 17 -11.10 -13.48 44.85
C ASP A 17 -9.59 -13.51 44.52
N THR A 18 -8.80 -14.22 45.33
CA THR A 18 -7.36 -14.42 45.06
C THR A 18 -7.11 -15.35 43.87
N GLU A 19 -7.89 -16.43 43.73
CA GLU A 19 -7.81 -17.35 42.59
C GLU A 19 -8.18 -16.66 41.27
N GLU A 20 -9.23 -15.83 41.27
CA GLU A 20 -9.67 -15.09 40.08
C GLU A 20 -8.67 -14.01 39.67
N ALA A 21 -8.09 -13.29 40.63
CA ALA A 21 -7.05 -12.30 40.38
C ALA A 21 -5.78 -12.96 39.81
N LEU A 22 -5.35 -14.10 40.35
CA LEU A 22 -4.19 -14.83 39.86
C LEU A 22 -4.44 -15.38 38.45
N ARG A 23 -5.64 -15.93 38.18
CA ARG A 23 -6.02 -16.40 36.84
C ARG A 23 -5.99 -15.27 35.82
N ARG A 24 -6.54 -14.10 36.14
CA ARG A 24 -6.53 -12.92 35.24
C ARG A 24 -5.10 -12.47 34.90
N ARG A 25 -4.21 -12.41 35.89
CA ARG A 25 -2.81 -12.03 35.65
C ARG A 25 -2.06 -13.10 34.86
N GLY A 26 -2.36 -14.37 35.09
CA GLY A 26 -1.82 -15.49 34.32
C GLY A 26 -2.22 -15.45 32.85
N THR A 27 -3.49 -15.14 32.54
CA THR A 27 -3.95 -15.04 31.15
C THR A 27 -3.39 -13.81 30.44
N GLU A 28 -3.29 -12.67 31.13
CA GLU A 28 -2.61 -11.47 30.63
C GLU A 28 -1.14 -11.76 30.28
N LEU A 29 -0.40 -12.40 31.19
CA LEU A 29 1.02 -12.72 30.98
C LEU A 29 1.21 -13.68 29.81
N LEU A 30 0.38 -14.72 29.70
CA LEU A 30 0.40 -15.64 28.57
C LEU A 30 0.11 -14.91 27.25
N GLY A 31 -0.86 -13.99 27.26
CA GLY A 31 -1.16 -13.16 26.10
C GLY A 31 0.00 -12.27 25.67
N LEU A 32 0.71 -11.64 26.62
CA LEU A 32 1.91 -10.85 26.35
C LEU A 32 3.05 -11.70 25.79
N ILE A 33 3.26 -12.92 26.32
CA ILE A 33 4.25 -13.86 25.79
C ILE A 33 3.92 -14.21 24.33
N LEU A 34 2.65 -14.50 24.01
CA LEU A 34 2.23 -14.78 22.64
C LEU A 34 2.45 -13.58 21.70
N LEU A 35 2.21 -12.35 22.17
CA LEU A 35 2.49 -11.14 21.38
C LEU A 35 4.00 -10.96 21.13
N ALA A 36 4.85 -11.23 22.12
CA ALA A 36 6.29 -11.20 21.96
C ALA A 36 6.76 -12.26 20.95
N LEU A 37 6.23 -13.49 21.04
CA LEU A 37 6.50 -14.55 20.07
C LEU A 37 6.00 -14.19 18.67
N ALA A 38 4.85 -13.51 18.54
CA ALA A 38 4.35 -13.03 17.27
C ALA A 38 5.29 -12.00 16.64
N ALA A 39 5.84 -11.07 17.45
CA ALA A 39 6.80 -10.08 16.98
C ALA A 39 8.11 -10.74 16.51
N LEU A 40 8.63 -11.70 17.28
CA LEU A 40 9.82 -12.48 16.91
C LEU A 40 9.59 -13.29 15.63
N ALA A 41 8.45 -14.00 15.53
CA ALA A 41 8.10 -14.76 14.34
C ALA A 41 7.90 -13.86 13.11
N THR A 42 7.33 -12.66 13.30
CA THR A 42 7.20 -11.67 12.22
C THR A 42 8.57 -11.22 11.74
N ALA A 43 9.47 -10.84 12.65
CA ALA A 43 10.83 -10.45 12.29
C ALA A 43 11.57 -11.59 11.57
N MET A 44 11.43 -12.82 12.07
CA MET A 44 12.02 -14.03 11.49
C MET A 44 11.55 -14.29 10.06
N PHE A 45 10.24 -14.24 9.78
CA PHE A 45 9.74 -14.47 8.42
C PHE A 45 9.96 -13.28 7.49
N TRP A 46 9.87 -12.06 8.01
CA TRP A 46 10.04 -10.84 7.20
C TRP A 46 11.49 -10.64 6.75
N THR A 47 12.46 -11.08 7.56
CA THR A 47 13.90 -11.01 7.24
C THR A 47 14.43 -12.34 6.68
N TYR A 48 13.55 -13.17 6.13
CA TYR A 48 13.95 -14.40 5.43
C TYR A 48 14.74 -14.07 4.16
N SER A 49 15.88 -14.76 4.00
CA SER A 49 16.66 -14.77 2.76
C SER A 49 16.95 -16.22 2.34
N PRO A 50 16.81 -16.57 1.06
CA PRO A 50 17.14 -17.91 0.57
C PRO A 50 18.65 -18.21 0.61
N ASP A 51 19.49 -17.17 0.68
CA ASP A 51 20.96 -17.31 0.73
C ASP A 51 21.49 -17.56 2.15
N ASP A 52 20.62 -17.46 3.17
CA ASP A 52 21.02 -17.67 4.57
C ASP A 52 21.42 -19.13 4.83
N PRO A 53 22.41 -19.37 5.71
CA PRO A 53 22.73 -20.73 6.16
C PRO A 53 21.52 -21.32 6.90
N SER A 54 21.06 -22.48 6.43
CA SER A 54 19.87 -23.15 6.95
C SER A 54 20.05 -24.67 6.96
N LEU A 55 19.03 -25.40 7.44
CA LEU A 55 19.02 -26.87 7.40
C LEU A 55 19.15 -27.47 5.98
N PHE A 56 18.82 -26.68 4.96
CA PHE A 56 18.78 -27.11 3.56
C PHE A 56 19.66 -26.26 2.64
N SER A 57 20.34 -25.25 3.19
CA SER A 57 21.26 -24.38 2.47
C SER A 57 22.55 -24.26 3.28
N ALA A 58 23.58 -24.99 2.87
CA ALA A 58 24.88 -24.95 3.51
C ALA A 58 25.75 -23.88 2.82
N THR A 59 25.73 -22.67 3.37
CA THR A 59 26.55 -21.54 2.90
C THR A 59 27.51 -21.09 4.01
N ASP A 60 28.68 -20.56 3.63
CA ASP A 60 29.64 -19.97 4.57
C ASP A 60 29.31 -18.49 4.90
N ALA A 61 28.17 -17.99 4.42
CA ALA A 61 27.73 -16.61 4.62
C ALA A 61 27.20 -16.40 6.04
N ALA A 62 27.37 -15.18 6.56
CA ALA A 62 26.73 -14.81 7.82
C ALA A 62 25.20 -14.70 7.64
N PRO A 63 24.38 -15.21 8.59
CA PRO A 63 22.93 -15.17 8.48
C PRO A 63 22.42 -13.73 8.50
N GLN A 64 21.60 -13.37 7.50
CA GLN A 64 20.97 -12.06 7.39
C GLN A 64 19.67 -11.96 8.21
N ASN A 65 19.07 -13.10 8.56
CA ASN A 65 17.88 -13.15 9.40
C ASN A 65 18.07 -12.42 10.74
N ALA A 66 17.05 -11.67 11.18
CA ALA A 66 17.09 -10.92 12.43
C ALA A 66 17.31 -11.80 13.68
N LEU A 67 16.92 -13.07 13.63
CA LEU A 67 17.13 -14.05 14.70
C LEU A 67 18.41 -14.90 14.48
N GLY A 68 19.26 -14.50 13.54
CA GLY A 68 20.49 -15.20 13.18
C GLY A 68 20.23 -16.60 12.62
N LEU A 69 21.16 -17.53 12.86
CA LEU A 69 21.12 -18.90 12.34
C LEU A 69 19.85 -19.66 12.76
N VAL A 70 19.39 -19.47 14.00
CA VAL A 70 18.17 -20.13 14.50
C VAL A 70 16.96 -19.67 13.70
N GLY A 71 16.85 -18.35 13.46
CA GLY A 71 15.79 -17.78 12.64
C GLY A 71 15.80 -18.31 11.21
N ALA A 72 16.96 -18.29 10.56
CA ALA A 72 17.14 -18.81 9.21
C ALA A 72 16.78 -20.32 9.11
N SER A 73 17.23 -21.12 10.09
CA SER A 73 16.98 -22.57 10.11
C SER A 73 15.50 -22.96 10.26
N ILE A 74 14.69 -22.10 10.86
CA ILE A 74 13.24 -22.30 11.03
C ILE A 74 12.46 -21.66 9.87
N ALA A 75 12.84 -20.44 9.48
CA ALA A 75 12.16 -19.69 8.43
C ALA A 75 12.20 -20.43 7.09
N ASP A 76 13.35 -21.02 6.76
CA ASP A 76 13.57 -21.68 5.48
C ASP A 76 12.63 -22.88 5.20
N PRO A 77 12.55 -23.92 6.05
CA PRO A 77 11.58 -25.01 5.84
C PRO A 77 10.13 -24.54 5.88
N MET A 78 9.80 -23.56 6.73
CA MET A 78 8.44 -23.04 6.81
C MET A 78 8.05 -22.28 5.54
N HIS A 79 8.95 -21.47 4.99
CA HIS A 79 8.73 -20.77 3.73
C HIS A 79 8.65 -21.75 2.55
N ARG A 80 9.50 -22.78 2.50
CA ARG A 80 9.43 -23.82 1.48
C ARG A 80 8.15 -24.65 1.55
N ALA A 81 7.71 -25.00 2.76
CA ALA A 81 6.52 -25.81 2.96
C ALA A 81 5.21 -25.03 2.69
N LEU A 82 5.10 -23.80 3.20
CA LEU A 82 3.85 -23.03 3.23
C LEU A 82 3.86 -21.76 2.36
N GLY A 83 5.01 -21.33 1.86
CA GLY A 83 5.16 -20.08 1.11
C GLY A 83 4.67 -18.87 1.90
N TRP A 84 3.79 -18.09 1.29
CA TRP A 84 3.14 -16.92 1.92
C TRP A 84 2.23 -17.28 3.09
N ALA A 85 1.72 -18.52 3.17
CA ALA A 85 0.89 -18.92 4.29
C ALA A 85 1.67 -19.01 5.61
N ALA A 86 3.00 -19.10 5.59
CA ALA A 86 3.84 -19.08 6.80
C ALA A 86 3.60 -17.82 7.66
N TYR A 87 3.27 -16.67 7.04
CA TYR A 87 2.90 -15.43 7.72
C TYR A 87 1.60 -15.53 8.52
N GLY A 88 0.78 -16.57 8.31
CA GLY A 88 -0.36 -16.86 9.16
C GLY A 88 0.02 -17.25 10.59
N ILE A 89 1.23 -17.77 10.82
CA ILE A 89 1.73 -18.14 12.15
C ILE A 89 1.83 -16.92 13.07
N PRO A 90 2.59 -15.85 12.74
CA PRO A 90 2.63 -14.65 13.58
C PRO A 90 1.27 -13.98 13.71
N VAL A 91 0.42 -14.01 12.67
CA VAL A 91 -0.95 -13.46 12.75
C VAL A 91 -1.80 -14.21 13.78
N ALA A 92 -1.76 -15.55 13.79
CA ALA A 92 -2.48 -16.35 14.76
C ALA A 92 -1.98 -16.12 16.19
N LEU A 93 -0.65 -16.07 16.38
CA LEU A 93 -0.03 -15.74 17.67
C LEU A 93 -0.45 -14.35 18.16
N ALA A 94 -0.42 -13.34 17.28
CA ALA A 94 -0.80 -11.98 17.63
C ALA A 94 -2.29 -11.87 17.98
N ALA A 95 -3.16 -12.50 17.20
CA ALA A 95 -4.60 -12.48 17.43
C ALA A 95 -4.97 -13.11 18.78
N TRP A 96 -4.41 -14.28 19.09
CA TRP A 96 -4.66 -14.95 20.37
C TRP A 96 -3.97 -14.26 21.54
N GLY A 97 -2.76 -13.75 21.35
CA GLY A 97 -2.08 -12.94 22.35
C GLY A 97 -2.91 -11.72 22.75
N LEU A 98 -3.42 -10.98 21.76
CA LEU A 98 -4.28 -9.83 21.99
C LEU A 98 -5.61 -10.23 22.66
N ARG A 99 -6.26 -11.30 22.20
CA ARG A 99 -7.51 -11.80 22.82
C ARG A 99 -7.31 -12.19 24.28
N LEU A 100 -6.19 -12.83 24.64
CA LEU A 100 -5.90 -13.18 26.03
C LEU A 100 -5.61 -11.95 26.90
N VAL A 101 -4.85 -10.97 26.39
CA VAL A 101 -4.61 -9.69 27.10
C VAL A 101 -5.92 -8.92 27.32
N LEU A 102 -6.86 -9.00 26.38
CA LEU A 102 -8.17 -8.35 26.46
C LEU A 102 -9.24 -9.20 27.17
N HIS A 103 -8.87 -10.37 27.72
CA HIS A 103 -9.78 -11.35 28.34
C HIS A 103 -10.97 -11.75 27.43
N ALA A 104 -10.77 -11.70 26.12
CA ALA A 104 -11.79 -11.91 25.10
C ALA A 104 -11.79 -13.36 24.60
N GLY A 105 -12.64 -14.20 25.19
CA GLY A 105 -12.85 -15.58 24.70
C GLY A 105 -11.78 -16.59 25.13
N GLU A 106 -11.17 -16.40 26.30
CA GLU A 106 -10.09 -17.22 26.87
C GLU A 106 -10.36 -18.73 26.81
N THR A 107 -11.60 -19.15 27.08
CA THR A 107 -11.99 -20.57 27.11
C THR A 107 -11.86 -21.29 25.76
N ARG A 108 -11.82 -20.53 24.66
CA ARG A 108 -11.80 -21.08 23.29
C ARG A 108 -10.39 -21.23 22.75
N ALA A 109 -9.39 -20.59 23.36
CA ALA A 109 -8.03 -20.48 22.84
C ALA A 109 -7.43 -21.81 22.39
N VAL A 110 -7.48 -22.84 23.25
CA VAL A 110 -6.93 -24.16 22.94
C VAL A 110 -7.64 -24.81 21.76
N SER A 111 -8.98 -24.82 21.78
CA SER A 111 -9.77 -25.42 20.69
C SER A 111 -9.52 -24.77 19.32
N ARG A 112 -9.24 -23.47 19.30
CA ARG A 112 -8.99 -22.72 18.07
C ARG A 112 -7.54 -22.77 17.63
N ALA A 113 -6.59 -22.88 18.57
CA ALA A 113 -5.18 -23.11 18.28
C ALA A 113 -4.97 -24.41 17.50
N ILE A 114 -5.72 -25.48 17.83
CA ILE A 114 -5.68 -26.76 17.11
C ILE A 114 -6.13 -26.62 15.64
N ALA A 115 -6.96 -25.62 15.32
CA ALA A 115 -7.41 -25.36 13.95
C ALA A 115 -6.42 -24.50 13.13
N VAL A 116 -5.40 -23.92 13.75
CA VAL A 116 -4.42 -23.07 13.06
C VAL A 116 -3.68 -23.83 11.96
N PRO A 117 -3.17 -25.06 12.14
CA PRO A 117 -2.52 -25.81 11.06
C PRO A 117 -3.44 -26.05 9.86
N VAL A 118 -4.73 -26.33 10.10
CA VAL A 118 -5.72 -26.51 9.02
C VAL A 118 -5.94 -25.20 8.26
N ALA A 119 -6.01 -24.07 8.98
CA ALA A 119 -6.12 -22.76 8.36
C ALA A 119 -4.87 -22.39 7.55
N LEU A 120 -3.68 -22.73 8.03
CA LEU A 120 -2.42 -22.52 7.31
C LEU A 120 -2.33 -23.37 6.04
N LEU A 121 -2.74 -24.63 6.10
CA LEU A 121 -2.80 -25.50 4.91
C LEU A 121 -3.83 -25.00 3.89
N ALA A 122 -5.01 -24.57 4.34
CA ALA A 122 -6.01 -23.98 3.46
C ALA A 122 -5.50 -22.66 2.83
N ALA A 123 -4.80 -21.84 3.60
CA ALA A 123 -4.15 -20.61 3.11
C ALA A 123 -3.06 -20.93 2.08
N ALA A 124 -2.23 -21.94 2.34
CA ALA A 124 -1.17 -22.39 1.44
C ALA A 124 -1.76 -22.87 0.12
N ALA A 125 -2.74 -23.78 0.16
CA ALA A 125 -3.42 -24.27 -1.02
C ALA A 125 -4.12 -23.14 -1.80
N PHE A 126 -4.79 -22.21 -1.10
CA PHE A 126 -5.42 -21.06 -1.75
C PHE A 126 -4.39 -20.14 -2.43
N ALA A 127 -3.26 -19.84 -1.77
CA ALA A 127 -2.17 -19.06 -2.34
C ALA A 127 -1.56 -19.75 -3.57
N ALA A 128 -1.42 -21.08 -3.57
CA ALA A 128 -0.93 -21.85 -4.72
C ALA A 128 -1.83 -21.74 -5.98
N THR A 129 -3.11 -21.35 -5.83
CA THR A 129 -3.98 -21.10 -7.01
C THR A 129 -3.70 -19.76 -7.72
N HIS A 130 -2.83 -18.92 -7.16
CA HIS A 130 -2.49 -17.61 -7.71
C HIS A 130 -1.14 -17.63 -8.43
N VAL A 131 -1.03 -16.82 -9.49
CA VAL A 131 0.20 -16.67 -10.26
C VAL A 131 1.29 -16.01 -9.38
N PRO A 132 2.50 -16.58 -9.33
CA PRO A 132 3.62 -15.97 -8.60
C PRO A 132 3.93 -14.54 -9.07
N LEU A 133 4.40 -13.71 -8.15
CA LEU A 133 4.77 -12.32 -8.42
C LEU A 133 6.01 -12.25 -9.34
N SER A 134 6.17 -11.15 -10.07
CA SER A 134 7.38 -10.89 -10.86
C SER A 134 8.62 -10.92 -9.97
N GLY A 135 9.58 -11.82 -10.25
CA GLY A 135 10.78 -12.00 -9.43
C GLY A 135 10.67 -13.11 -8.37
N TRP A 136 9.62 -13.93 -8.40
CA TRP A 136 9.57 -15.16 -7.61
C TRP A 136 10.54 -16.21 -8.20
N GLN A 137 11.65 -16.47 -7.52
CA GLN A 137 12.76 -17.32 -8.02
C GLN A 137 12.74 -18.75 -7.47
N PHE A 138 11.64 -19.16 -6.83
CA PHE A 138 11.52 -20.48 -6.23
C PHE A 138 10.83 -21.47 -7.18
N ASP A 139 11.23 -22.74 -7.09
CA ASP A 139 10.65 -23.85 -7.88
C ASP A 139 9.23 -24.25 -7.45
N TYR A 140 8.69 -23.61 -6.41
CA TYR A 140 7.35 -23.81 -5.87
C TYR A 140 6.53 -22.52 -5.96
N GLY A 141 5.19 -22.63 -5.97
CA GLY A 141 4.25 -21.52 -6.04
C GLY A 141 4.14 -20.71 -4.75
N LEU A 142 3.24 -19.71 -4.75
CA LEU A 142 3.04 -18.82 -3.59
C LEU A 142 2.58 -19.56 -2.32
N GLY A 143 1.99 -20.75 -2.48
CA GLY A 143 1.56 -21.63 -1.39
C GLY A 143 2.62 -22.57 -0.85
N GLY A 144 3.86 -22.50 -1.34
CA GLY A 144 4.88 -23.49 -1.02
C GLY A 144 4.55 -24.87 -1.58
N MET A 145 5.45 -25.82 -1.33
CA MET A 145 5.32 -27.19 -1.84
C MET A 145 4.06 -27.91 -1.34
N LEU A 146 3.60 -27.63 -0.11
CA LEU A 146 2.38 -28.24 0.41
C LEU A 146 1.13 -27.67 -0.25
N GLY A 147 1.10 -26.37 -0.53
CA GLY A 147 0.00 -25.74 -1.26
C GLY A 147 -0.10 -26.27 -2.68
N ASP A 148 1.02 -26.35 -3.39
CA ASP A 148 1.10 -26.87 -4.75
C ASP A 148 0.66 -28.34 -4.81
N ALA A 149 1.12 -29.17 -3.87
CA ALA A 149 0.71 -30.57 -3.77
C ALA A 149 -0.80 -30.71 -3.50
N ALA A 150 -1.37 -29.86 -2.63
CA ALA A 150 -2.79 -29.87 -2.34
C ALA A 150 -3.63 -29.49 -3.57
N VAL A 151 -3.25 -28.43 -4.29
CA VAL A 151 -3.94 -28.01 -5.53
C VAL A 151 -3.80 -29.06 -6.61
N SER A 152 -2.59 -29.60 -6.82
CA SER A 152 -2.34 -30.67 -7.80
C SER A 152 -3.19 -31.90 -7.51
N GLY A 153 -3.29 -32.31 -6.24
CA GLY A 153 -4.12 -33.43 -5.82
C GLY A 153 -5.61 -33.17 -6.06
N LEU A 154 -6.11 -31.99 -5.70
CA LEU A 154 -7.52 -31.61 -5.89
C LEU A 154 -7.90 -31.58 -7.38
N VAL A 155 -7.09 -30.93 -8.21
CA VAL A 155 -7.35 -30.82 -9.65
C VAL A 155 -7.30 -32.20 -10.32
N SER A 156 -6.36 -33.06 -9.93
CA SER A 156 -6.22 -34.42 -10.51
C SER A 156 -7.42 -35.33 -10.25
N LEU A 157 -8.20 -35.06 -9.20
CA LEU A 157 -9.40 -35.83 -8.85
C LEU A 157 -10.64 -35.35 -9.62
N MET A 158 -10.61 -34.17 -10.25
CA MET A 158 -11.75 -33.61 -10.94
C MET A 158 -11.76 -34.00 -12.42
N PRO A 159 -12.82 -34.66 -12.93
CA PRO A 159 -12.96 -34.94 -14.35
C PRO A 159 -13.49 -33.70 -15.10
N LEU A 160 -12.77 -32.58 -14.99
CA LEU A 160 -13.15 -31.27 -15.54
C LEU A 160 -11.99 -30.71 -16.36
N ASP A 161 -12.30 -29.80 -17.29
CA ASP A 161 -11.27 -29.04 -18.00
C ASP A 161 -10.41 -28.24 -17.02
N LEU A 162 -9.11 -28.12 -17.27
CA LEU A 162 -8.14 -27.50 -16.36
C LEU A 162 -8.58 -26.11 -15.89
N SER A 163 -9.04 -25.26 -16.81
CA SER A 163 -9.48 -23.89 -16.50
C SER A 163 -10.65 -23.87 -15.51
N LEU A 164 -11.61 -24.78 -15.69
CA LEU A 164 -12.79 -24.86 -14.83
C LEU A 164 -12.45 -25.56 -13.50
N ALA A 165 -11.61 -26.60 -13.53
CA ALA A 165 -11.09 -27.27 -12.33
C ALA A 165 -10.33 -26.29 -11.43
N LEU A 166 -9.47 -25.44 -12.00
CA LEU A 166 -8.74 -24.42 -11.25
C LEU A 166 -9.67 -23.36 -10.64
N LEU A 167 -10.68 -22.90 -11.38
CA LEU A 167 -11.64 -21.92 -10.87
C LEU A 167 -12.46 -22.50 -9.70
N VAL A 168 -12.97 -23.72 -9.85
CA VAL A 168 -13.73 -24.42 -8.78
C VAL A 168 -12.84 -24.68 -7.57
N THR A 169 -11.60 -25.15 -7.79
CA THR A 169 -10.63 -25.42 -6.73
C THR A 169 -10.26 -24.14 -5.99
N SER A 170 -9.99 -23.04 -6.70
CA SER A 170 -9.68 -21.75 -6.09
C SER A 170 -10.82 -21.22 -5.24
N LEU A 171 -12.07 -21.27 -5.74
CA LEU A 171 -13.24 -20.83 -4.99
C LEU A 171 -13.50 -21.69 -3.73
N ALA A 172 -13.36 -23.02 -3.88
CA ALA A 172 -13.51 -23.94 -2.75
C ALA A 172 -12.43 -23.71 -1.68
N LEU A 173 -11.17 -23.52 -2.10
CA LEU A 173 -10.06 -23.22 -1.20
C LEU A 173 -10.17 -21.85 -0.56
N ALA A 174 -10.69 -20.84 -1.27
CA ALA A 174 -10.98 -19.53 -0.70
C ALA A 174 -11.99 -19.63 0.45
N LEU A 175 -13.07 -20.39 0.24
CA LEU A 175 -14.08 -20.64 1.26
C LEU A 175 -13.51 -21.44 2.43
N ALA A 176 -12.76 -22.51 2.15
CA ALA A 176 -12.11 -23.32 3.17
C ALA A 176 -11.14 -22.49 4.02
N PHE A 177 -10.32 -21.64 3.40
CA PHE A 177 -9.43 -20.71 4.08
C PHE A 177 -10.21 -19.71 4.93
N ALA A 178 -11.23 -19.04 4.38
CA ALA A 178 -12.01 -18.06 5.13
C ALA A 178 -12.69 -18.67 6.37
N LEU A 179 -13.30 -19.85 6.23
CA LEU A 179 -13.97 -20.55 7.33
C LEU A 179 -12.98 -21.04 8.39
N SER A 180 -11.90 -21.69 7.95
CA SER A 180 -10.88 -22.22 8.87
C SER A 180 -10.09 -21.12 9.57
N ALA A 181 -9.68 -20.06 8.86
CA ALA A 181 -9.01 -18.91 9.45
C ALA A 181 -9.93 -18.13 10.41
N GLY A 182 -11.19 -17.90 10.02
CA GLY A 182 -12.18 -17.29 10.92
C GLY A 182 -12.39 -18.12 12.19
N TYR A 183 -12.48 -19.44 12.06
CA TYR A 183 -12.57 -20.34 13.20
C TYR A 183 -11.30 -20.31 14.06
N ALA A 184 -10.11 -20.41 13.45
CA ALA A 184 -8.82 -20.47 14.12
C ALA A 184 -8.47 -19.17 14.83
N LEU A 185 -8.84 -18.00 14.30
CA LEU A 185 -8.65 -16.69 14.93
C LEU A 185 -9.73 -16.35 15.97
N GLY A 186 -10.72 -17.24 16.16
CA GLY A 186 -11.80 -17.06 17.13
C GLY A 186 -12.80 -15.98 16.76
N VAL A 187 -12.97 -15.68 15.46
CA VAL A 187 -13.90 -14.66 14.97
C VAL A 187 -15.31 -14.97 15.46
N THR A 188 -15.93 -14.01 16.13
CA THR A 188 -17.30 -14.17 16.63
C THR A 188 -18.32 -13.67 15.62
N TRP A 189 -19.56 -14.17 15.69
CA TRP A 189 -20.65 -13.70 14.83
C TRP A 189 -20.92 -12.20 14.97
N ALA A 190 -20.69 -11.63 16.17
CA ALA A 190 -20.80 -10.21 16.42
C ALA A 190 -19.71 -9.41 15.69
N GLU A 191 -18.45 -9.86 15.77
CA GLU A 191 -17.32 -9.28 15.02
C GLU A 191 -17.56 -9.38 13.51
N LEU A 192 -17.99 -10.55 13.02
CA LEU A 192 -18.29 -10.78 11.61
C LEU A 192 -19.42 -9.87 11.11
N ARG A 193 -20.53 -9.75 11.85
CA ARG A 193 -21.62 -8.82 11.51
C ARG A 193 -21.16 -7.37 11.53
N GLY A 194 -20.34 -6.99 12.50
CA GLY A 194 -19.76 -5.64 12.58
C GLY A 194 -18.90 -5.33 11.36
N PHE A 195 -18.03 -6.28 10.98
CA PHE A 195 -17.21 -6.18 9.76
C PHE A 195 -18.07 -6.08 8.49
N LEU A 196 -19.07 -6.95 8.33
CA LEU A 196 -19.98 -6.91 7.17
C LEU A 196 -20.77 -5.60 7.12
N ALA A 197 -21.27 -5.11 8.26
CA ALA A 197 -21.97 -3.83 8.33
C ALA A 197 -21.03 -2.65 8.01
N PHE A 198 -19.77 -2.69 8.47
CA PHE A 198 -18.75 -1.72 8.13
C PHE A 198 -18.43 -1.72 6.63
N VAL A 199 -18.25 -2.89 6.02
CA VAL A 199 -17.99 -3.01 4.58
C VAL A 199 -19.18 -2.50 3.77
N CYS A 200 -20.40 -2.92 4.11
CA CYS A 200 -21.60 -2.43 3.43
C CYS A 200 -21.76 -0.91 3.60
N GLY A 201 -21.69 -0.40 4.83
CA GLY A 201 -21.81 1.03 5.11
C GLY A 201 -20.70 1.85 4.47
N GLY A 202 -19.45 1.40 4.57
CA GLY A 202 -18.28 2.03 3.95
C GLY A 202 -18.38 2.04 2.43
N SER A 203 -18.84 0.96 1.80
CA SER A 203 -19.07 0.91 0.35
C SER A 203 -20.16 1.90 -0.10
N VAL A 204 -21.24 2.03 0.68
CA VAL A 204 -22.30 3.03 0.41
C VAL A 204 -21.74 4.45 0.56
N LEU A 205 -20.95 4.72 1.59
CA LEU A 205 -20.30 6.02 1.77
C LEU A 205 -19.32 6.32 0.63
N LEU A 206 -18.51 5.37 0.22
CA LEU A 206 -17.57 5.52 -0.89
C LEU A 206 -18.32 5.78 -2.22
N TYR A 207 -19.37 5.00 -2.49
CA TYR A 207 -20.24 5.18 -3.66
C TYR A 207 -20.91 6.56 -3.64
N SER A 208 -21.47 6.96 -2.50
CA SER A 208 -22.11 8.28 -2.34
C SER A 208 -21.11 9.43 -2.44
N GLY A 209 -19.87 9.25 -1.97
CA GLY A 209 -18.80 10.22 -2.08
C GLY A 209 -18.37 10.42 -3.53
N LEU A 210 -18.25 9.32 -4.30
CA LEU A 210 -17.90 9.37 -5.72
C LEU A 210 -19.00 10.08 -6.55
N HIS A 211 -20.27 9.81 -6.24
CA HIS A 211 -21.41 10.51 -6.84
C HIS A 211 -21.54 11.96 -6.36
N GLY A 212 -21.19 12.25 -5.11
CA GLY A 212 -21.17 13.60 -4.55
C GLY A 212 -20.08 14.47 -5.18
N LEU A 213 -18.93 13.89 -5.51
CA LEU A 213 -17.82 14.56 -6.21
C LEU A 213 -18.20 14.92 -7.65
N THR A 214 -18.87 14.02 -8.37
CA THR A 214 -19.39 14.32 -9.72
C THR A 214 -20.49 15.39 -9.67
N GLY A 215 -21.41 15.32 -8.70
CA GLY A 215 -22.42 16.36 -8.50
C GLY A 215 -21.83 17.72 -8.13
N ARG A 216 -20.79 17.76 -7.29
CA ARG A 216 -20.06 18.99 -6.92
C ARG A 216 -19.24 19.55 -8.08
N ALA A 217 -18.61 18.69 -8.89
CA ALA A 217 -17.89 19.12 -10.09
C ALA A 217 -18.83 19.74 -11.13
N VAL A 218 -20.02 19.16 -11.35
CA VAL A 218 -21.02 19.70 -12.27
C VAL A 218 -21.64 21.00 -11.76
N SER A 219 -21.99 21.06 -10.48
CA SER A 219 -22.58 22.29 -9.88
C SER A 219 -21.58 23.45 -9.90
N THR A 220 -20.33 23.23 -9.48
CA THR A 220 -19.27 24.26 -9.53
C THR A 220 -18.94 24.70 -10.96
N ALA A 221 -18.91 23.78 -11.93
CA ALA A 221 -18.74 24.12 -13.34
C ALA A 221 -19.91 24.95 -13.88
N SER A 222 -21.15 24.62 -13.51
CA SER A 222 -22.35 25.35 -13.93
C SER A 222 -22.46 26.74 -13.31
N GLU A 223 -22.05 26.89 -12.04
CA GLU A 223 -22.00 28.17 -11.36
C GLU A 223 -20.89 29.08 -11.92
N GLY A 224 -19.71 28.51 -12.19
CA GLY A 224 -18.61 29.20 -12.86
C GLY A 224 -18.98 29.66 -14.27
N ALA A 225 -19.66 28.81 -15.06
CA ALA A 225 -20.14 29.16 -16.39
C ALA A 225 -21.20 30.29 -16.33
N ARG A 226 -22.16 30.22 -15.39
CA ARG A 226 -23.17 31.28 -15.20
C ARG A 226 -22.56 32.59 -14.73
N ALA A 227 -21.55 32.54 -13.85
CA ALA A 227 -20.81 33.72 -13.41
C ALA A 227 -20.04 34.37 -14.58
N ALA A 228 -19.35 33.56 -15.40
CA ALA A 228 -18.66 34.03 -16.59
C ALA A 228 -19.63 34.68 -17.60
N HIS A 229 -20.80 34.05 -17.85
CA HIS A 229 -21.82 34.61 -18.73
C HIS A 229 -22.37 35.96 -18.25
N ARG A 230 -22.62 36.14 -16.95
CA ARG A 230 -23.06 37.42 -16.38
C ARG A 230 -22.00 38.51 -16.58
N SER A 231 -20.74 38.21 -16.27
CA SER A 231 -19.64 39.17 -16.48
C SER A 231 -19.47 39.55 -17.95
N ALA A 232 -19.66 38.60 -18.88
CA ALA A 232 -19.59 38.87 -20.31
C ALA A 232 -20.75 39.76 -20.79
N GLN A 233 -21.95 39.59 -20.23
CA GLN A 233 -23.10 40.45 -20.52
C GLN A 233 -22.92 41.86 -19.96
N GLU A 234 -22.43 42.01 -18.73
CA GLU A 234 -22.13 43.31 -18.14
C GLU A 234 -21.07 44.09 -18.94
N MET A 235 -20.02 43.41 -19.40
CA MET A 235 -19.00 44.03 -20.26
C MET A 235 -19.56 44.46 -21.62
N ARG A 236 -20.50 43.68 -22.19
CA ARG A 236 -21.20 44.06 -23.44
C ARG A 236 -22.12 45.25 -23.23
N ALA A 237 -22.84 45.31 -22.11
CA ALA A 237 -23.69 46.44 -21.75
C ALA A 237 -22.86 47.73 -21.59
N ARG A 238 -21.74 47.68 -20.86
CA ARG A 238 -20.82 48.82 -20.73
C ARG A 238 -20.24 49.28 -22.06
N ARG A 239 -19.92 48.35 -22.97
CA ARG A 239 -19.46 48.69 -24.34
C ARG A 239 -20.57 49.34 -25.17
N ALA A 240 -21.80 48.86 -25.06
CA ALA A 240 -22.96 49.47 -25.73
C ALA A 240 -23.21 50.90 -25.21
N GLU A 241 -23.20 51.11 -23.89
CA GLU A 241 -23.32 52.44 -23.27
C GLU A 241 -22.20 53.39 -23.70
N THR A 242 -20.97 52.87 -23.84
CA THR A 242 -19.82 53.66 -24.32
C THR A 242 -19.94 54.00 -25.80
N ALA A 243 -20.53 53.11 -26.61
CA ALA A 243 -20.77 53.34 -28.04
C ALA A 243 -21.94 54.30 -28.29
N GLU A 244 -22.92 54.36 -27.37
CA GLU A 244 -24.09 55.24 -27.47
C GLU A 244 -23.80 56.68 -26.98
N LYS A 245 -22.71 56.90 -26.24
CA LYS A 245 -22.26 58.27 -25.91
C LYS A 245 -21.90 59.03 -27.20
N PRO A 246 -22.61 60.14 -27.53
CA PRO A 246 -22.30 60.92 -28.72
C PRO A 246 -20.87 61.44 -28.64
N LEU A 247 -20.08 61.25 -29.70
CA LEU A 247 -18.76 61.89 -29.81
C LEU A 247 -18.94 63.40 -29.57
N PRO A 248 -18.12 64.03 -28.70
CA PRO A 248 -18.19 65.46 -28.49
C PRO A 248 -17.94 66.16 -29.83
N LYS A 249 -18.90 66.99 -30.26
CA LYS A 249 -18.81 67.79 -31.49
C LYS A 249 -17.51 68.61 -31.43
N PRO A 250 -16.64 68.54 -32.46
CA PRO A 250 -15.41 69.33 -32.49
C PRO A 250 -15.80 70.79 -32.74
N GLY A 251 -16.00 71.55 -31.67
CA GLY A 251 -16.51 72.91 -31.78
C GLY A 251 -16.67 73.59 -30.45
N ALA A 252 -15.59 73.69 -29.66
CA ALA A 252 -15.32 74.74 -28.68
C ALA A 252 -14.05 74.41 -27.88
N LEU A 253 -12.92 74.24 -28.55
CA LEU A 253 -11.63 74.43 -27.89
C LEU A 253 -11.48 75.94 -27.66
N ARG A 254 -11.97 76.41 -26.51
CA ARG A 254 -11.62 77.73 -25.99
C ARG A 254 -10.10 77.78 -25.88
N ALA A 255 -9.53 78.85 -26.41
CA ALA A 255 -8.11 79.15 -26.39
C ALA A 255 -7.61 79.37 -24.95
N GLU A 256 -7.38 78.29 -24.21
CA GLU A 256 -6.38 78.27 -23.15
C GLU A 256 -5.05 77.91 -23.80
N GLY A 257 -4.10 78.84 -23.70
CA GLY A 257 -2.78 78.71 -24.31
C GLY A 257 -2.10 77.42 -23.90
N ILE A 258 -1.47 76.76 -24.87
CA ILE A 258 -0.64 75.58 -24.67
C ILE A 258 0.42 75.92 -23.59
N PRO A 259 0.45 75.23 -22.43
CA PRO A 259 1.45 75.50 -21.42
C PRO A 259 2.84 75.23 -22.00
N ARG A 260 3.68 76.27 -21.98
CA ARG A 260 5.05 76.23 -22.50
C ARG A 260 5.86 75.26 -21.65
N PHE A 261 6.39 74.21 -22.28
CA PHE A 261 7.20 73.17 -21.64
C PHE A 261 8.40 73.81 -20.90
N ASP A 262 8.46 73.63 -19.58
CA ASP A 262 9.59 74.06 -18.74
C ASP A 262 10.52 72.86 -18.47
N PRO A 263 11.72 72.81 -19.10
CA PRO A 263 12.66 71.72 -18.91
C PRO A 263 13.33 71.70 -17.53
N ALA A 264 13.16 72.71 -16.68
CA ALA A 264 13.69 72.71 -15.31
C ALA A 264 12.85 71.83 -14.36
N ALA A 265 11.57 71.61 -14.67
CA ALA A 265 10.66 70.78 -13.87
C ALA A 265 10.98 69.27 -13.92
N LEU A 266 11.87 68.85 -14.83
CA LEU A 266 12.31 67.46 -14.99
C LEU A 266 13.57 67.10 -14.18
N ARG A 267 14.14 68.05 -13.42
CA ARG A 267 15.28 67.74 -12.54
C ARG A 267 14.77 67.07 -11.26
N PRO A 268 15.13 65.80 -10.98
CA PRO A 268 14.82 65.19 -9.70
C PRO A 268 15.50 66.00 -8.59
N SER A 269 14.77 66.40 -7.55
CA SER A 269 15.39 67.01 -6.37
C SER A 269 16.30 65.98 -5.70
N GLU A 270 17.45 66.42 -5.17
CA GLU A 270 18.40 65.55 -4.46
C GLU A 270 17.71 64.79 -3.32
N ASP A 271 16.72 65.41 -2.67
CA ASP A 271 15.88 64.81 -1.63
C ASP A 271 15.09 63.58 -2.13
N SER A 272 14.56 63.62 -3.36
CA SER A 272 13.82 62.50 -3.95
C SER A 272 14.73 61.31 -4.25
N VAL A 273 15.97 61.60 -4.69
CA VAL A 273 16.97 60.58 -4.99
C VAL A 273 17.46 59.92 -3.70
N MET A 274 17.78 60.70 -2.67
CA MET A 274 18.20 60.19 -1.37
C MET A 274 17.10 59.37 -0.67
N ALA A 275 15.83 59.77 -0.82
CA ALA A 275 14.69 58.99 -0.31
C ALA A 275 14.60 57.60 -0.99
N LYS A 276 14.80 57.54 -2.31
CA LYS A 276 14.79 56.27 -3.06
C LYS A 276 15.97 55.36 -2.71
N ILE A 277 17.17 55.92 -2.53
CA ILE A 277 18.35 55.15 -2.10
C ILE A 277 18.13 54.59 -0.71
N THR A 278 17.63 55.39 0.23
CA THR A 278 17.37 54.95 1.61
C THR A 278 16.32 53.85 1.66
N ALA A 279 15.25 53.95 0.86
CA ALA A 279 14.23 52.92 0.74
C ALA A 279 14.79 51.61 0.16
N ALA A 280 15.65 51.69 -0.85
CA ALA A 280 16.30 50.53 -1.46
C ALA A 280 17.27 49.82 -0.49
N VAL A 281 18.04 50.57 0.30
CA VAL A 281 18.95 50.01 1.31
C VAL A 281 18.18 49.30 2.42
N ARG A 282 17.06 49.87 2.88
CA ARG A 282 16.19 49.21 3.87
C ARG A 282 15.62 47.89 3.34
N ALA A 283 15.11 47.88 2.11
CA ALA A 283 14.57 46.67 1.50
C ALA A 283 15.64 45.57 1.33
N ARG A 284 16.89 45.96 1.05
CA ARG A 284 18.04 45.02 0.99
C ARG A 284 18.36 44.43 2.37
N ALA A 285 18.40 45.26 3.41
CA ALA A 285 18.65 44.80 4.78
C ALA A 285 17.56 43.86 5.30
N GLU A 286 16.30 44.11 4.96
CA GLU A 286 15.18 43.22 5.28
C GLU A 286 15.27 41.87 4.55
N ALA A 287 15.74 41.87 3.29
CA ALA A 287 15.97 40.64 2.53
C ALA A 287 17.14 39.80 3.06
N ASP A 288 18.23 40.44 3.52
CA ASP A 288 19.40 39.74 4.07
C ASP A 288 19.18 39.25 5.52
N ALA A 289 18.22 39.83 6.26
CA ALA A 289 17.84 39.40 7.62
C ALA A 289 16.87 38.19 7.64
N ALA A 290 16.32 37.79 6.50
CA ALA A 290 15.44 36.63 6.41
C ALA A 290 16.26 35.32 6.57
N PRO A 291 15.83 34.35 7.41
CA PRO A 291 16.51 33.07 7.57
C PRO A 291 16.64 32.34 6.23
N ARG A 292 17.87 32.00 5.83
CA ARG A 292 18.10 31.17 4.64
C ARG A 292 17.38 29.82 4.78
N PRO A 293 16.57 29.39 3.80
CA PRO A 293 16.01 28.05 3.80
C PRO A 293 17.14 27.00 3.72
N PRO A 294 16.99 25.83 4.36
CA PRO A 294 18.00 24.77 4.31
C PRO A 294 18.23 24.32 2.86
N ALA A 295 19.49 24.03 2.54
CA ALA A 295 19.94 23.66 1.20
C ALA A 295 19.15 22.46 0.65
N LEU A 296 18.46 22.67 -0.47
CA LEU A 296 17.90 21.61 -1.31
C LEU A 296 19.06 20.74 -1.81
N ARG A 297 18.91 19.42 -1.68
CA ARG A 297 19.86 18.43 -2.23
C ARG A 297 20.01 18.66 -3.75
N PRO A 298 21.23 18.62 -4.32
CA PRO A 298 21.43 18.80 -5.75
C PRO A 298 20.76 17.67 -6.52
N ILE A 299 19.87 18.05 -7.44
CA ILE A 299 19.25 17.17 -8.43
C ILE A 299 20.30 16.95 -9.53
N PRO A 300 20.63 15.71 -9.90
CA PRO A 300 21.55 15.45 -11.02
C PRO A 300 20.94 15.98 -12.33
N PRO A 301 21.74 16.58 -13.23
CA PRO A 301 21.24 17.14 -14.47
C PRO A 301 20.70 16.05 -15.40
N LEU A 302 19.47 16.23 -15.87
CA LEU A 302 18.88 15.48 -16.97
C LEU A 302 19.66 15.78 -18.25
N THR A 303 20.66 14.95 -18.56
CA THR A 303 21.27 14.93 -19.88
C THR A 303 20.33 14.26 -20.87
N ALA A 304 20.12 14.95 -21.99
CA ALA A 304 19.31 14.53 -23.12
C ALA A 304 19.80 13.19 -23.70
N ALA A 305 19.11 12.12 -23.33
CA ALA A 305 18.99 10.87 -24.06
C ALA A 305 17.64 10.27 -23.65
N HIS A 306 16.88 9.72 -24.59
CA HIS A 306 15.49 9.20 -24.49
C HIS A 306 14.36 10.19 -24.84
N ALA A 307 14.62 11.14 -25.73
CA ALA A 307 13.56 11.73 -26.56
C ALA A 307 13.65 11.18 -27.98
N GLU A 308 13.59 9.86 -28.14
CA GLU A 308 13.29 9.20 -29.42
C GLU A 308 13.10 7.71 -29.15
N THR A 309 11.84 7.27 -29.10
CA THR A 309 11.34 5.96 -29.59
C THR A 309 9.91 5.80 -29.11
N ALA A 310 9.01 6.50 -29.78
CA ALA A 310 7.70 5.95 -30.07
C ALA A 310 7.43 6.28 -31.53
N VAL A 311 7.00 5.26 -32.28
CA VAL A 311 6.44 5.30 -33.63
C VAL A 311 7.39 4.84 -34.75
N LEU A 312 7.14 3.58 -35.14
CA LEU A 312 7.15 2.96 -36.48
C LEU A 312 8.36 2.15 -36.98
N GLU A 313 7.96 0.94 -37.43
CA GLU A 313 8.45 0.12 -38.54
C GLU A 313 9.53 -0.96 -38.31
N CYS A 314 9.01 -2.19 -38.27
CA CYS A 314 9.63 -3.39 -38.83
C CYS A 314 10.12 -3.14 -40.26
N GLU A 315 11.31 -3.62 -40.62
CA GLU A 315 11.54 -4.63 -41.68
C GLU A 315 13.05 -4.96 -41.82
N GLU A 316 13.33 -6.26 -41.86
CA GLU A 316 14.39 -7.01 -42.58
C GLU A 316 15.90 -6.65 -42.64
N VAL A 317 16.66 -7.72 -42.35
CA VAL A 317 17.79 -8.29 -43.12
C VAL A 317 19.12 -7.53 -43.17
N ALA A 318 20.16 -8.13 -42.55
CA ALA A 318 21.48 -8.32 -43.16
C ALA A 318 22.37 -9.28 -42.33
N GLU A 319 22.60 -10.45 -42.91
CA GLU A 319 23.86 -11.20 -43.07
C GLU A 319 25.08 -10.89 -42.17
N PRO A 320 25.72 -11.92 -41.54
CA PRO A 320 27.01 -11.78 -40.90
C PRO A 320 28.15 -12.09 -41.89
N ASP A 321 29.01 -11.12 -42.16
CA ASP A 321 30.18 -11.31 -43.01
C ASP A 321 31.36 -11.92 -42.24
N ALA A 322 32.07 -12.80 -42.94
CA ALA A 322 33.18 -13.67 -42.51
C ALA A 322 34.45 -12.87 -42.13
N ALA A 323 35.54 -13.38 -41.57
CA ALA A 323 36.25 -14.67 -41.61
C ALA A 323 37.45 -14.58 -40.59
N PRO A 324 38.45 -15.50 -40.52
CA PRO A 324 38.61 -16.82 -41.15
C PRO A 324 39.01 -17.98 -40.19
N GLU A 325 38.90 -19.22 -40.71
CA GLU A 325 39.35 -20.51 -40.13
C GLU A 325 40.86 -20.59 -39.82
N PRO A 326 41.30 -21.59 -39.02
CA PRO A 326 42.03 -22.67 -39.70
C PRO A 326 41.63 -24.10 -39.30
N ASP A 327 41.67 -24.95 -40.34
CA ASP A 327 41.99 -26.38 -40.45
C ASP A 327 41.09 -27.46 -39.81
N ARG A 328 40.47 -28.21 -40.73
CA ARG A 328 39.62 -29.40 -40.56
C ARG A 328 40.45 -30.68 -40.63
N GLU A 329 40.21 -31.60 -39.69
CA GLU A 329 40.38 -33.05 -39.92
C GLU A 329 39.00 -33.70 -40.11
N ILE A 330 38.83 -34.40 -41.23
CA ILE A 330 37.60 -35.11 -41.64
C ILE A 330 37.75 -36.59 -41.29
N PRO A 331 36.68 -37.24 -40.80
CA PRO A 331 36.40 -38.60 -41.24
C PRO A 331 35.00 -38.75 -41.85
N ALA A 332 34.98 -39.55 -42.91
CA ALA A 332 33.89 -39.77 -43.86
C ALA A 332 32.65 -40.44 -43.25
N GLN A 333 31.48 -40.03 -43.73
CA GLN A 333 30.22 -40.77 -43.58
C GLN A 333 30.07 -41.84 -44.68
N PRO A 334 29.38 -42.96 -44.40
CA PRO A 334 29.18 -44.05 -45.36
C PRO A 334 28.01 -43.76 -46.31
N ARG A 335 28.17 -44.17 -47.58
CA ARG A 335 27.10 -44.19 -48.58
C ARG A 335 26.12 -45.30 -48.29
N VAL A 336 24.84 -44.95 -48.30
CA VAL A 336 23.71 -45.87 -48.43
C VAL A 336 23.74 -46.54 -49.81
N ARG A 337 23.57 -47.87 -49.82
CA ARG A 337 22.99 -48.63 -50.90
C ARG A 337 21.97 -49.60 -50.31
#